data_AF-A0A3D8Y363-F1
#
_entry.id   AF-A0A3D8Y363-F1
#
_cell.length_a   1.000
_cell.length_b   1.000
_cell.length_c   1.000
_cell.angle_alpha   90.00
_cell.angle_beta   90.00
_cell.angle_gamma   90.00
#
_symmetry.space_group_name_H-M   'P 1'
#
loop_
_entity.id
_entity.type
_entity.pdbx_description
1 polymer ?
#
loop_
_entity_poly.entity_id
_entity_poly.type
_entity_poly.pdbx_seq_one_letter_code
_entity_poly.pdbx_strand_id
1 'polypeptide(L)'
;MQTLSESLQSEFGKGFSRRNLEQTSTFYLQYPIPQTLSAELDIEDSLDSIRKTPVFRLSWSHYLNLISIKNIEQRRFYEIESIENNWSIRELKRQYD
;
A
#
# COMPACT_ATOMS: atom_id res chain seq x y z
N MET A 1 -19.76 5.58 2.01
CA MET A 1 -18.88 4.70 2.82
C MET A 1 -19.56 4.14 4.06
N GLN A 2 -20.36 4.93 4.80
CA GLN A 2 -21.06 4.45 6.00
C GLN A 2 -22.03 3.29 5.72
N THR A 3 -22.94 3.45 4.76
CA THR A 3 -23.92 2.43 4.34
C THR A 3 -23.28 1.14 3.83
N LEU A 4 -22.21 1.28 3.03
CA LEU A 4 -21.44 0.13 2.51
C LEU A 4 -20.73 -0.63 3.64
N SER A 5 -20.13 0.09 4.58
CA SER A 5 -19.49 -0.50 5.77
C SER A 5 -20.48 -1.29 6.61
N GLU A 6 -21.65 -0.73 6.88
CA GLU A 6 -22.71 -1.39 7.66
C GLU A 6 -23.22 -2.66 6.99
N SER A 7 -23.46 -2.62 5.67
CA SER A 7 -23.89 -3.78 4.90
C SER A 7 -22.85 -4.90 4.93
N LEU A 8 -21.58 -4.58 4.63
CA LEU A 8 -20.51 -5.58 4.59
C LEU A 8 -20.18 -6.13 5.99
N GLN A 9 -20.29 -5.29 7.03
CA GLN A 9 -20.09 -5.72 8.40
C GLN A 9 -21.22 -6.65 8.87
N SER A 10 -22.46 -6.43 8.41
CA SER A 10 -23.58 -7.33 8.67
C SER A 10 -23.43 -8.68 7.96
N GLU A 11 -22.87 -8.68 6.75
CA GLU A 11 -22.77 -9.88 5.91
C GLU A 11 -21.52 -10.72 6.22
N PHE A 12 -20.37 -10.09 6.45
CA PHE A 12 -19.07 -10.75 6.60
C PHE A 12 -18.44 -10.57 7.98
N GLY A 13 -19.02 -9.75 8.85
CA GLY A 13 -18.57 -9.55 10.23
C GLY A 13 -17.42 -8.55 10.38
N LYS A 14 -16.50 -8.84 11.31
CA LYS A 14 -15.44 -7.89 11.73
C LYS A 14 -14.42 -7.68 10.61
N GLY A 15 -13.98 -6.43 10.43
CA GLY A 15 -12.97 -6.05 9.44
C GLY A 15 -13.46 -5.04 8.39
N PHE A 16 -14.78 -4.90 8.21
CA PHE A 16 -15.36 -3.97 7.23
C PHE A 16 -15.77 -2.62 7.84
N SER A 17 -15.00 -2.14 8.82
CA SER A 17 -15.25 -0.82 9.39
C SER A 17 -15.06 0.27 8.34
N ARG A 18 -15.78 1.37 8.48
CA ARG A 18 -15.69 2.52 7.57
C ARG A 18 -14.24 2.96 7.36
N ARG A 19 -13.46 3.07 8.44
CA ARG A 19 -12.05 3.46 8.39
C ARG A 19 -11.21 2.46 7.60
N ASN A 20 -11.44 1.16 7.78
CA ASN A 20 -10.69 0.15 7.03
C ASN A 20 -11.01 0.23 5.53
N LEU A 21 -12.28 0.40 5.16
CA LEU A 21 -12.68 0.58 3.76
C LEU A 21 -12.09 1.85 3.14
N GLU A 22 -12.04 2.95 3.89
CA GLU A 22 -11.38 4.18 3.44
C GLU A 22 -9.87 3.96 3.24
N GLN A 23 -9.20 3.22 4.13
CA GLN A 23 -7.78 2.89 4.01
C GLN A 23 -7.50 1.97 2.81
N THR A 24 -8.27 0.91 2.61
CA THR A 24 -8.09 -0.01 1.48
C THR A 24 -8.42 0.67 0.15
N SER A 25 -9.45 1.51 0.11
CA SER A 25 -9.78 2.31 -1.08
C SER A 25 -8.68 3.33 -1.39
N THR A 26 -8.17 4.04 -0.38
CA THR A 26 -7.07 5.00 -0.56
C THR A 26 -5.82 4.31 -1.06
N PHE A 27 -5.48 3.17 -0.47
CA PHE A 27 -4.35 2.36 -0.91
C PHE A 27 -4.48 1.95 -2.37
N TYR A 28 -5.63 1.41 -2.78
CA TYR A 28 -5.86 1.01 -4.17
C TYR A 28 -5.69 2.16 -5.18
N LEU A 29 -6.15 3.36 -4.80
CA LEU A 29 -5.99 4.56 -5.65
C LEU A 29 -4.53 5.06 -5.72
N GLN A 30 -3.76 4.87 -4.64
CA GLN A 30 -2.38 5.34 -4.55
C GLN A 30 -1.36 4.31 -5.06
N TYR A 31 -1.71 3.03 -5.01
CA TYR A 31 -0.91 1.88 -5.45
C TYR A 31 -1.73 1.05 -6.45
N PRO A 32 -2.06 1.61 -7.63
CA PRO A 32 -2.88 0.92 -8.61
C PRO A 32 -2.15 -0.32 -9.13
N ILE A 33 -2.81 -1.47 -9.07
CA ILE A 33 -2.31 -2.71 -9.68
C ILE A 33 -2.56 -2.59 -11.19
N PRO A 34 -1.53 -2.67 -12.04
CA PRO A 34 -1.72 -2.62 -13.49
C PRO A 34 -2.61 -3.78 -13.94
N GLN A 35 -3.65 -3.47 -14.74
CA GLN A 35 -4.61 -4.47 -15.24
C GLN A 35 -3.99 -5.40 -16.30
N THR A 36 -2.91 -4.97 -16.95
CA THR A 36 -2.27 -5.72 -18.05
C THR A 36 -0.75 -5.67 -17.96
N LEU A 37 -0.14 -6.80 -18.32
CA LEU A 37 1.31 -7.03 -18.32
C LEU A 37 2.09 -6.04 -19.19
N SER A 38 1.44 -5.45 -20.20
CA SER A 38 2.06 -4.49 -21.10
C SER A 38 2.40 -3.16 -20.42
N ALA A 39 1.70 -2.79 -19.34
CA ALA A 39 1.99 -1.59 -18.56
C ALA A 39 3.19 -1.75 -17.62
N GLU A 40 3.66 -2.98 -17.40
CA GLU A 40 4.84 -3.30 -16.57
C GLU A 40 6.15 -3.32 -17.37
N LEU A 41 6.10 -3.30 -18.71
CA LEU A 41 7.28 -3.41 -19.58
C LEU A 41 8.20 -2.18 -19.55
N ASP A 42 7.74 -1.05 -19.02
CA ASP A 42 8.56 0.16 -18.86
C ASP A 42 9.41 0.15 -17.57
N ILE A 43 9.38 -0.92 -16.77
CA ILE A 43 10.29 -1.09 -15.62
C ILE A 43 11.52 -1.87 -16.10
N GLU A 44 12.46 -1.15 -16.72
CA GLU A 44 13.80 -1.65 -17.01
C GLU A 44 14.55 -1.98 -15.71
N ASP A 45 15.29 -3.10 -15.77
CA ASP A 45 16.32 -3.56 -14.82
C ASP A 45 15.90 -3.98 -13.40
N SER A 46 15.66 -5.28 -13.21
CA SER A 46 16.47 -6.12 -12.30
C SER A 46 15.91 -7.55 -12.17
N LEU A 47 16.74 -8.52 -12.55
CA LEU A 47 16.83 -9.93 -12.15
C LEU A 47 15.71 -10.58 -11.30
N ASP A 48 14.43 -10.48 -11.68
CA ASP A 48 13.40 -11.42 -11.19
C ASP A 48 12.20 -11.49 -12.15
N SER A 49 12.46 -11.96 -13.38
CA SER A 49 11.49 -12.09 -14.47
C SER A 49 10.41 -13.18 -14.26
N ILE A 50 10.09 -13.55 -13.02
CA ILE A 50 9.14 -14.64 -12.71
C ILE A 50 7.83 -14.15 -12.08
N ARG A 51 7.69 -12.91 -11.60
CA ARG A 51 6.45 -12.48 -10.93
C ARG A 51 6.00 -11.09 -11.34
N LYS A 52 5.12 -11.07 -12.35
CA LYS A 52 4.23 -9.98 -12.80
C LYS A 52 3.16 -9.65 -11.77
N THR A 53 3.62 -9.35 -10.57
CA THR A 53 2.81 -8.91 -9.44
C THR A 53 3.53 -7.72 -8.85
N PRO A 54 2.87 -6.59 -8.55
CA PRO A 54 3.49 -5.55 -7.76
C PRO A 54 4.06 -6.21 -6.50
N VAL A 55 5.39 -6.23 -6.40
CA VAL A 55 6.06 -6.88 -5.28
C VAL A 55 5.89 -5.94 -4.10
N PHE A 56 4.81 -6.12 -3.35
CA PHE A 56 4.63 -5.44 -2.07
C PHE A 56 5.68 -5.97 -1.10
N ARG A 57 6.81 -5.26 -1.04
CA ARG A 57 7.97 -5.62 -0.19
C ARG A 57 7.74 -5.26 1.28
N LEU A 58 6.73 -4.43 1.56
CA LEU A 58 6.36 -3.99 2.91
C LEU A 58 5.01 -4.59 3.34
N SER A 59 4.79 -4.68 4.65
CA SER A 59 3.51 -5.16 5.19
C SER A 59 2.40 -4.10 5.13
N TRP A 60 1.14 -4.52 5.21
CA TRP A 60 -0.03 -3.61 5.21
C TRP A 60 0.11 -2.44 6.20
N SER A 61 0.63 -2.70 7.40
CA SER A 61 0.84 -1.66 8.41
C SER A 61 1.87 -0.59 8.01
N HIS A 62 2.87 -0.92 7.19
CA HIS A 62 3.77 0.09 6.64
C HIS A 62 3.01 0.96 5.64
N TYR A 63 2.26 0.35 4.72
CA TYR A 63 1.44 1.09 3.76
C TYR A 63 0.42 1.98 4.45
N LEU A 64 -0.21 1.54 5.55
CA LEU A 64 -1.09 2.40 6.34
C LEU A 64 -0.42 3.68 6.86
N ASN A 65 0.89 3.62 7.19
CA ASN A 65 1.64 4.82 7.56
C ASN A 65 2.01 5.63 6.32
N LEU A 66 2.46 5.00 5.23
CA LEU A 66 2.85 5.66 3.97
C LEU A 66 1.68 6.38 3.28
N ILE A 67 0.47 5.81 3.26
CA ILE A 67 -0.72 6.46 2.67
C ILE A 67 -1.15 7.72 3.42
N SER A 68 -0.73 7.86 4.69
CA SER A 68 -0.99 9.06 5.49
C SER A 68 -0.10 10.25 5.08
N ILE A 69 1.01 9.98 4.39
CA ILE A 69 1.92 10.98 3.85
C ILE A 69 1.28 11.61 2.62
N LYS A 70 1.01 12.92 2.67
CA LYS A 70 0.33 13.65 1.57
C LYS A 70 1.24 13.85 0.35
N ASN A 71 2.53 14.09 0.58
CA ASN A 71 3.49 14.30 -0.49
C ASN A 71 3.92 12.95 -1.09
N ILE A 72 3.73 12.79 -2.40
CA ILE A 72 4.03 11.56 -3.14
C ILE A 72 5.53 11.27 -3.17
N GLU A 73 6.38 12.29 -3.32
CA GLU A 73 7.83 12.13 -3.35
C GLU A 73 8.36 11.68 -2.00
N GLN A 74 7.89 12.31 -0.92
CA GLN A 74 8.24 11.93 0.44
C GLN A 74 7.78 10.49 0.75
N ARG A 75 6.58 10.12 0.30
CA ARG A 75 6.09 8.74 0.44
C ARG A 75 7.01 7.74 -0.25
N ARG A 76 7.37 8.01 -1.52
CA ARG A 76 8.26 7.14 -2.31
C ARG A 76 9.64 7.02 -1.68
N PHE A 77 10.19 8.14 -1.18
CA PHE A 77 11.46 8.16 -0.47
C PHE A 77 11.46 7.21 0.74
N TYR A 78 10.49 7.35 1.64
CA TYR A 78 10.42 6.48 2.82
C TYR A 78 10.07 5.03 2.49
N GLU A 79 9.32 4.78 1.41
CA GLU A 79 9.05 3.42 0.93
C GLU A 79 10.34 2.72 0.49
N ILE A 80 11.16 3.38 -0.32
CA ILE A 80 12.46 2.86 -0.78
C ILE A 80 13.39 2.64 0.42
N GLU A 81 13.57 3.66 1.26
CA GLU A 81 14.44 3.56 2.44
C GLU A 81 14.00 2.45 3.40
N SER A 82 12.70 2.25 3.60
CA SER A 82 12.19 1.17 4.46
C SER A 82 12.51 -0.20 3.89
N ILE A 83 12.47 -0.36 2.57
CA ILE A 83 12.80 -1.61 1.89
C ILE A 83 14.30 -1.87 1.93
N GLU A 84 15.12 -0.87 1.59
CA GLU A 84 16.58 -1.01 1.52
C GLU A 84 17.20 -1.27 2.89
N ASN A 85 16.71 -0.57 3.92
CA ASN A 85 17.22 -0.70 5.28
C ASN A 85 16.44 -1.69 6.15
N ASN A 86 15.44 -2.38 5.58
CA ASN A 86 14.54 -3.29 6.31
C ASN A 86 13.94 -2.68 7.58
N TRP A 87 13.51 -1.42 7.51
CA TRP A 87 12.93 -0.74 8.66
C TRP A 87 11.66 -1.43 9.13
N SER A 88 11.56 -1.61 10.44
CA SER A 88 10.31 -1.95 11.10
C SER A 88 9.32 -0.78 11.07
N ILE A 89 8.04 -1.05 11.31
CA ILE A 89 6.98 -0.03 11.38
C ILE A 89 7.34 1.09 12.38
N ARG A 90 8.02 0.73 13.47
CA ARG A 90 8.46 1.68 14.50
C ARG A 90 9.57 2.59 14.01
N GLU A 91 10.50 2.05 13.22
CA GLU A 91 11.60 2.82 12.63
C GLU A 91 11.09 3.74 11.54
N LEU A 92 10.25 3.24 10.62
CA LEU A 92 9.56 4.08 9.64
C LEU A 92 8.82 5.23 10.32
N LYS A 93 8.07 4.94 11.39
CA LYS A 93 7.34 5.96 12.13
C LYS A 93 8.28 6.99 12.77
N ARG A 94 9.39 6.57 13.36
CA ARG A 94 10.38 7.47 13.98
C ARG A 94 11.06 8.41 12.96
N GLN A 95 11.19 7.99 11.70
CA GLN A 95 11.80 8.82 10.65
C GLN A 95 10.82 9.83 10.04
N TYR A 96 9.52 9.62 10.29
CA TYR A 96 8.42 10.44 9.78
C TYR A 96 7.75 11.31 10.86
N ASP A 97 7.77 10.87 12.12
CA ASP A 97 7.39 11.67 13.31
C ASP A 97 8.37 12.83 13.52
#